data_AF-A0A922FDU8-F1
#
_entry.id   AF-A0A922FDU8-F1
#
_cell.length_a   1.000
_cell.length_b   1.000
_cell.length_c   1.000
_cell.angle_alpha   90.00
_cell.angle_beta   90.00
_cell.angle_gamma   90.00
#
_symmetry.space_group_name_H-M   'P 1'
#
loop_
_entity.id
_entity.type
_entity.pdbx_description
1 polymer ?
#
loop_
_entity_poly.entity_id
_entity_poly.type
_entity_poly.pdbx_seq_one_letter_code
_entity_poly.pdbx_strand_id
1 'polypeptide(L)'
;MVNYFSRNTRLENHSDEPLKVTATVDRIFQLLDDIIIQPGEHSYISYADLGIDYSGGRLVEVLFYLGDRQTEPILTSQIRDHAKIIFFKREDGTIAHNLIQGSMIQMNGMVISMKGAVKKMKSFLK
;
A
#
# COMPACT_ATOMS: atom_id res chain seq x y z
N MET A 1 -13.99 13.67 -6.62
CA MET A 1 -14.79 12.44 -6.50
C MET A 1 -14.05 11.52 -5.55
N VAL A 2 -14.59 11.28 -4.35
CA VAL A 2 -13.92 10.39 -3.36
C VAL A 2 -14.03 8.97 -3.90
N ASN A 3 -12.90 8.30 -4.14
CA ASN A 3 -12.88 6.88 -4.49
C ASN A 3 -13.31 6.06 -3.26
N TYR A 4 -14.62 5.99 -3.03
CA TYR A 4 -15.27 5.37 -1.87
C TYR A 4 -14.92 3.88 -1.67
N PHE A 5 -14.38 3.22 -2.70
CA PHE A 5 -14.09 1.78 -2.67
C PHE A 5 -12.63 1.45 -2.32
N SER A 6 -11.83 2.42 -1.88
CA SER A 6 -10.37 2.24 -1.83
C SER A 6 -9.67 2.72 -0.57
N ARG A 7 -10.37 3.23 0.46
CA ARG A 7 -9.74 3.59 1.75
C ARG A 7 -9.31 2.34 2.52
N ASN A 8 -8.26 1.67 2.05
CA ASN A 8 -8.02 0.30 2.47
C ASN A 8 -7.09 0.29 3.68
N THR A 9 -5.92 0.91 3.58
CA THR A 9 -4.91 0.83 4.64
C THR A 9 -4.67 2.19 5.29
N ARG A 10 -4.75 2.23 6.62
CA ARG A 10 -4.42 3.40 7.43
C ARG A 10 -2.91 3.45 7.65
N LEU A 11 -2.30 4.60 7.41
CA LEU A 11 -0.91 4.91 7.71
C LEU A 11 -0.90 5.78 8.96
N GLU A 12 -0.29 5.32 10.05
CA GLU A 12 -0.20 6.07 11.31
C GLU A 12 1.26 6.48 11.56
N ASN A 13 1.48 7.76 11.85
CA ASN A 13 2.81 8.27 12.19
C ASN A 13 2.97 8.38 13.70
N HIS A 14 3.68 7.42 14.30
CA HIS A 14 4.01 7.40 15.73
C HIS A 14 5.46 7.86 15.97
N SER A 15 6.10 8.47 14.97
CA SER A 15 7.40 9.13 15.14
C SER A 15 7.25 10.57 15.61
N ASP A 16 8.38 11.20 15.93
CA ASP A 16 8.53 12.60 16.33
C ASP A 16 8.71 13.56 15.13
N GLU A 17 8.77 13.03 13.89
CA GLU A 17 9.04 13.81 12.67
C GLU A 17 7.90 13.59 11.63
N PRO A 18 7.68 14.52 10.68
CA PRO A 18 6.70 14.31 9.62
C PRO A 18 7.04 13.12 8.71
N LEU A 19 6.04 12.32 8.36
CA LEU A 19 6.14 11.19 7.44
C LEU A 19 5.78 11.62 6.03
N LYS A 20 6.74 11.55 5.12
CA LYS A 20 6.56 11.87 3.69
C LYS A 20 6.36 10.58 2.90
N VAL A 21 5.12 10.29 2.58
CA VAL A 21 4.78 9.07 1.84
C VAL A 21 5.13 9.27 0.36
N THR A 22 6.23 8.66 -0.06
CA THR A 22 6.61 8.52 -1.48
C THR A 22 6.66 7.04 -1.78
N ALA A 23 6.00 6.57 -2.84
CA ALA A 23 5.99 5.17 -3.20
C ALA A 23 6.84 4.89 -4.43
N THR A 24 7.50 3.74 -4.41
CA THR A 24 8.15 3.17 -5.58
C THR A 24 7.44 1.86 -5.86
N VAL A 25 7.02 1.64 -7.10
CA VAL A 25 6.36 0.41 -7.56
C VAL A 25 7.25 -0.21 -8.64
N ASP A 26 7.66 -1.47 -8.47
CA ASP A 26 8.59 -2.15 -9.38
C ASP A 26 9.92 -1.37 -9.58
N ARG A 27 10.43 -0.69 -8.54
CA ARG A 27 11.60 0.22 -8.59
C ARG A 27 11.43 1.45 -9.50
N ILE A 28 10.22 1.71 -9.99
CA ILE A 28 9.85 2.91 -10.71
C ILE A 28 9.17 3.85 -9.71
N PHE A 29 9.67 5.09 -9.60
CA PHE A 29 9.05 6.08 -8.75
C PHE A 29 7.65 6.41 -9.27
N GLN A 30 6.66 6.25 -8.39
CA GLN A 30 5.35 6.85 -8.60
C GLN A 30 5.22 8.00 -7.62
N LEU A 31 5.05 9.20 -8.16
CA LEU A 31 4.62 10.32 -7.34
C LEU A 31 3.20 10.04 -6.87
N LEU A 32 3.10 9.58 -5.63
CA LEU A 32 1.96 9.91 -4.79
C LEU A 32 2.12 11.40 -4.51
N ASP A 33 1.21 12.24 -4.98
CA ASP A 33 1.22 13.66 -4.63
C ASP A 33 1.43 13.82 -3.12
N ASP A 34 2.50 14.52 -2.74
CA ASP A 34 3.18 14.53 -1.43
C ASP A 34 2.25 14.34 -0.21
N ILE A 35 1.92 13.09 0.15
CA ILE A 35 1.17 12.81 1.38
C ILE A 35 2.13 13.01 2.55
N ILE A 36 1.94 14.09 3.30
CA ILE A 36 2.68 14.38 4.54
C ILE A 36 1.78 14.09 5.74
N ILE A 37 2.18 13.16 6.60
CA ILE A 37 1.47 12.78 7.82
C ILE A 37 2.26 13.34 9.02
N GLN A 38 1.67 14.30 9.73
CA GLN A 38 2.30 14.92 10.90
C GLN A 38 2.46 13.92 12.07
N PRO A 39 3.36 14.17 13.04
CA PRO A 39 3.47 13.35 14.24
C PRO A 39 2.12 13.15 14.95
N GLY A 40 1.76 11.90 15.26
CA GLY A 40 0.49 11.54 15.88
C GLY A 40 -0.72 11.47 14.94
N GLU A 41 -0.56 11.91 13.69
CA GLU A 41 -1.62 11.91 12.69
C GLU A 41 -1.66 10.62 11.87
N HIS A 42 -2.68 10.52 11.02
CA HIS A 42 -2.84 9.41 10.10
C HIS A 42 -3.36 9.85 8.73
N SER A 43 -3.10 9.01 7.73
CA SER A 43 -3.72 9.10 6.41
C SER A 43 -4.17 7.72 5.94
N TYR A 44 -4.81 7.67 4.79
CA TYR A 44 -5.26 6.43 4.16
C TYR A 44 -4.65 6.31 2.77
N ILE A 45 -4.29 5.09 2.40
CA ILE A 45 -3.79 4.77 1.06
C ILE A 45 -4.53 3.59 0.46
N SER A 46 -4.56 3.61 -0.88
CA SER A 46 -5.17 2.61 -1.73
C SER A 46 -4.23 2.16 -2.85
N TYR A 47 -4.64 1.11 -3.57
CA TYR A 47 -3.95 0.73 -4.80
C TYR A 47 -4.08 1.79 -5.90
N ALA A 48 -5.20 2.50 -5.97
CA ALA A 48 -5.43 3.53 -6.98
C ALA A 48 -4.50 4.73 -6.77
N ASP A 49 -4.24 5.10 -5.52
CA ASP A 49 -3.28 6.16 -5.19
C ASP A 49 -1.89 5.75 -5.70
N LEU A 50 -1.51 4.50 -5.48
CA LEU A 50 -0.28 3.89 -5.97
C LEU A 50 -0.30 3.57 -7.47
N GLY A 51 -1.27 4.04 -8.26
CA GLY A 51 -1.36 3.71 -9.70
C GLY A 51 -1.34 2.20 -10.01
N ILE A 52 -1.75 1.37 -9.04
CA ILE A 52 -1.87 -0.08 -9.17
C ILE A 52 -3.32 -0.39 -9.48
N ASP A 53 -3.61 -0.74 -10.73
CA ASP A 53 -4.97 -1.14 -11.10
C ASP A 53 -5.36 -2.50 -10.49
N TYR A 54 -4.37 -3.37 -10.22
CA TYR A 54 -4.60 -4.75 -9.81
C TYR A 54 -3.35 -5.44 -9.22
N SER A 55 -3.45 -5.99 -8.01
CA SER A 55 -2.37 -6.74 -7.35
C SER A 55 -2.38 -8.24 -7.70
N GLY A 56 -2.39 -8.57 -8.98
CA GLY A 56 -2.49 -9.94 -9.49
C GLY A 56 -1.24 -10.79 -9.31
N GLY A 57 -0.87 -11.14 -8.08
CA GLY A 57 0.30 -11.98 -7.80
C GLY A 57 1.64 -11.35 -8.15
N ARG A 58 1.68 -10.06 -8.48
CA ARG A 58 2.93 -9.31 -8.62
C ARG A 58 3.41 -8.95 -7.20
N LEU A 59 4.65 -9.32 -6.89
CA LEU A 59 5.37 -8.83 -5.72
C LEU A 59 5.80 -7.40 -6.03
N VAL A 60 4.90 -6.47 -5.83
CA VAL A 60 5.23 -5.06 -5.85
C VAL A 60 5.59 -4.68 -4.43
N GLU A 61 6.82 -4.21 -4.26
CA GLU A 61 7.27 -3.57 -3.03
C GLU A 61 6.92 -2.10 -3.11
N VAL A 62 6.36 -1.56 -2.04
CA VAL A 62 6.02 -0.16 -1.83
C VAL A 62 6.93 0.34 -0.71
N LEU A 63 7.70 1.37 -1.01
CA LEU A 63 8.53 2.06 -0.03
C LEU A 63 7.75 3.26 0.54
N PHE A 64 8.04 3.65 1.77
CA PHE A 64 7.57 4.89 2.37
C PHE A 64 8.79 5.65 2.92
N TYR A 65 8.68 6.96 3.14
CA TYR A 65 9.79 7.78 3.63
C TYR A 65 9.39 8.63 4.84
N LEU A 66 10.28 8.78 5.82
CA LEU A 66 10.18 9.76 6.91
C LEU A 66 11.30 10.78 6.71
N GLY A 67 10.97 11.98 6.24
CA GLY A 67 11.98 12.90 5.70
C GLY A 67 12.77 12.25 4.56
N ASP A 68 14.08 12.08 4.74
CA ASP A 68 14.99 11.45 3.76
C ASP A 68 15.23 9.94 4.02
N ARG A 69 14.66 9.39 5.10
CA ARG A 69 14.91 8.00 5.52
C ARG A 69 13.87 7.06 4.91
N GLN A 70 14.33 6.02 4.22
CA GLN A 70 13.48 4.99 3.63
C GLN A 70 13.03 3.96 4.68
N THR A 71 11.78 3.53 4.61
CA THR A 71 11.29 2.40 5.41
C THR A 71 11.69 1.05 4.81
N GLU A 72 11.59 0.00 5.62
CA GLU A 72 11.54 -1.36 5.09
C GLU A 72 10.42 -1.49 4.03
N PRO A 73 10.63 -2.26 2.94
CA PRO A 73 9.63 -2.41 1.90
C PRO A 73 8.35 -3.08 2.39
N ILE A 74 7.21 -2.56 1.93
CA ILE A 74 5.88 -3.08 2.22
C ILE A 74 5.35 -3.73 0.96
N LEU A 75 4.95 -4.99 1.04
CA LEU A 75 4.35 -5.67 -0.09
C LEU A 75 2.96 -5.09 -0.37
N THR A 76 2.61 -4.94 -1.65
CA THR A 76 1.26 -4.51 -2.04
C THR A 76 0.16 -5.41 -1.49
N SER A 77 0.43 -6.69 -1.24
CA SER A 77 -0.52 -7.61 -0.59
C SER A 77 -0.84 -7.25 0.86
N GLN A 78 -0.03 -6.39 1.49
CA GLN A 78 -0.26 -5.85 2.84
C GLN A 78 -1.15 -4.61 2.80
N ILE A 79 -1.32 -3.97 1.63
CA ILE A 79 -2.34 -2.96 1.40
C ILE A 79 -3.70 -3.68 1.33
N ARG A 80 -4.46 -3.57 2.41
CA ARG A 80 -5.67 -4.35 2.68
C ARG A 80 -6.71 -3.48 3.35
N ASP A 81 -7.96 -3.89 3.29
CA ASP A 81 -9.07 -3.19 3.93
C ASP A 81 -8.95 -3.29 5.46
N HIS A 82 -9.19 -2.19 6.15
CA HIS A 82 -9.00 -2.04 7.60
C HIS A 82 -7.59 -2.36 8.12
N ALA A 83 -6.59 -2.50 7.25
CA ALA A 83 -5.22 -2.70 7.68
C ALA A 83 -4.65 -1.40 8.26
N LYS A 84 -3.66 -1.53 9.15
CA LYS A 84 -2.90 -0.39 9.66
C LYS A 84 -1.41 -0.64 9.53
N ILE A 85 -0.70 0.35 9.02
CA ILE A 85 0.76 0.40 9.02
C ILE A 85 1.15 1.52 9.96
N ILE A 86 1.84 1.16 11.03
CA ILE A 86 2.26 2.07 12.10
C ILE A 86 3.75 2.31 11.94
N PHE A 87 4.14 3.54 11.63
CA PHE A 87 5.53 3.93 11.47
C PHE A 87 6.10 4.51 12.76
N PHE A 88 7.31 4.11 13.12
CA PHE A 88 8.01 4.61 14.29
C PHE A 88 9.52 4.67 14.06
N LYS A 89 10.16 5.61 14.74
CA LYS A 89 11.61 5.79 14.72
C LYS A 89 12.23 4.94 15.83
N ARG A 90 13.26 4.16 15.49
CA ARG A 90 14.05 3.39 16.46
C ARG A 90 15.15 4.27 17.06
N GLU A 91 15.74 3.82 18.18
CA GLU A 91 16.83 4.53 18.87
C GLU A 91 18.08 4.70 18.00
N ASP A 92 18.32 3.78 17.06
CA ASP A 92 19.40 3.85 16.07
C ASP A 92 19.13 4.84 14.91
N GLY A 93 17.99 5.55 14.96
CA GLY A 93 17.56 6.50 13.95
C GLY A 93 16.94 5.87 12.71
N THR A 94 16.81 4.54 12.64
CA THR A 94 16.14 3.84 11.53
C THR A 94 14.63 3.90 11.67
N ILE A 95 13.93 3.73 10.55
CA ILE A 95 12.46 3.73 10.50
C ILE A 95 11.96 2.31 10.34
N ALA A 96 11.18 1.88 11.33
CA ALA A 96 10.50 0.60 11.30
C ALA A 96 9.00 0.81 11.15
N HIS A 97 8.31 -0.25 10.76
CA HIS A 97 6.86 -0.26 10.69
C HIS A 97 6.31 -1.55 11.30
N ASN A 98 5.14 -1.44 11.92
CA ASN A 98 4.34 -2.57 12.35
C ASN A 98 3.09 -2.65 11.49
N LEU A 99 2.75 -3.86 11.05
CA LEU A 99 1.53 -4.12 10.29
C LEU A 99 0.48 -4.76 11.19
N ILE A 100 -0.66 -4.11 11.34
CA ILE A 100 -1.90 -4.74 11.80
C ILE A 100 -2.63 -5.21 10.55
N GLN A 101 -2.63 -6.52 10.36
CA GLN A 101 -3.16 -7.14 9.15
C GLN A 101 -4.68 -6.96 9.06
N GLY A 102 -5.13 -6.33 7.98
CA GLY A 102 -6.54 -6.21 7.63
C GLY A 102 -7.07 -7.36 6.76
N SER A 103 -8.28 -7.16 6.25
CA SER A 103 -8.98 -8.10 5.37
C SER A 103 -8.63 -7.88 3.90
N MET A 104 -8.73 -8.93 3.10
CA MET A 104 -8.56 -8.81 1.64
C MET A 104 -9.62 -7.86 1.07
N ILE A 105 -9.20 -6.92 0.23
CA ILE A 105 -10.09 -5.96 -0.44
C ILE A 105 -11.02 -6.74 -1.39
N GLN A 106 -12.34 -6.66 -1.18
CA GLN A 106 -13.32 -7.45 -1.94
C GLN A 106 -13.25 -7.24 -3.47
N MET A 107 -12.84 -6.05 -3.92
CA MET A 107 -12.70 -5.73 -5.35
C MET A 107 -11.59 -6.56 -6.04
N ASN A 108 -10.53 -6.91 -5.33
CA ASN A 108 -9.52 -7.85 -5.83
C ASN A 108 -10.14 -9.24 -6.03
N GLY A 109 -11.00 -9.71 -5.12
CA GLY A 109 -11.63 -11.02 -5.22
C GLY A 109 -12.42 -11.21 -6.53
N MET A 110 -13.23 -10.23 -6.91
CA MET A 110 -14.05 -10.31 -8.13
C MET A 110 -13.21 -10.21 -9.41
N VAL A 111 -12.26 -9.27 -9.49
CA VAL A 111 -11.37 -9.13 -10.65
C VAL A 111 -10.42 -10.33 -10.79
N ILE A 112 -9.87 -10.85 -9.68
CA ILE A 112 -9.10 -12.11 -9.64
C ILE A 112 -9.96 -13.25 -10.18
N SER A 113 -11.19 -13.39 -9.68
CA SER A 113 -12.10 -14.48 -10.07
C SER A 113 -12.47 -14.40 -11.55
N MET A 114 -12.79 -13.21 -12.06
CA MET A 114 -13.11 -13.00 -13.47
C MET A 114 -11.91 -13.29 -14.38
N LYS A 115 -10.70 -12.79 -14.05
CA LYS A 115 -9.49 -13.09 -14.83
C LYS A 115 -9.12 -14.58 -14.77
N GLY A 116 -9.30 -15.22 -13.62
CA GLY A 116 -9.14 -16.67 -13.45
C GLY A 116 -10.12 -17.47 -14.32
N ALA A 117 -11.38 -17.06 -14.34
CA ALA A 117 -12.40 -17.65 -15.19
C ALA A 117 -12.09 -17.46 -16.69
N VAL A 118 -11.65 -16.26 -17.10
CA VAL A 118 -11.21 -15.98 -18.48
C VAL A 118 -10.00 -16.83 -18.88
N LYS A 119 -9.03 -17.02 -17.98
CA LYS A 119 -7.84 -17.84 -18.24
C LYS A 119 -8.20 -19.32 -18.39
N LYS A 120 -9.13 -19.84 -17.57
CA LYS A 120 -9.68 -21.21 -17.74
C LYS A 120 -10.46 -21.35 -19.05
N MET A 121 -11.34 -20.40 -19.38
CA MET A 121 -12.07 -20.44 -20.66
C MET A 121 -11.13 -20.46 -21.87
N LYS A 122 -10.06 -19.65 -21.85
CA LYS A 122 -9.04 -19.69 -22.91
C LYS A 122 -8.27 -21.01 -22.99
N SER A 123 -8.10 -21.75 -21.89
CA SER A 123 -7.44 -23.06 -21.94
C SER A 123 -8.35 -24.17 -22.45
N PHE A 124 -9.68 -24.02 -22.35
CA PHE A 124 -10.65 -24.95 -22.93
C PHE A 124 -10.90 -24.70 -24.42
N LEU A 125 -10.55 -23.52 -24.93
CA LEU A 125 -10.67 -23.14 -26.34
C LEU A 125 -9.38 -23.40 -27.15
N LYS A 126 -8.37 -24.02 -26.54
CA LYS A 126 -7.16 -24.55 -27.19
C LYS A 126 -7.23 -26.06 -27.22
#